data_AF-A0A7S1F1L5-F1
#
_entry.id   AF-A0A7S1F1L5-F1
#
_cell.length_a   1.000
_cell.length_b   1.000
_cell.length_c   1.000
_cell.angle_alpha   90.00
_cell.angle_beta   90.00
_cell.angle_gamma   90.00
#
_symmetry.space_group_name_H-M   'P 1'
#
loop_
_entity.id
_entity.type
_entity.pdbx_description
1 polymer ?
#
loop_
_entity_poly.entity_id
_entity_poly.type
_entity_poly.pdbx_seq_one_letter_code
_entity_poly.pdbx_strand_id
1 'polypeptide(L)'
;SEAIFAEGGLEDMASFVDYPQPDKALNSEENEPEPRRAYDLCMVFRNKPQAAWSFHKHGSDNSKQEMEVLKQKRESILKSLQNCGLNIFCFYSRKEDEFVFCKIGAYPLKLKNTAERMKYKLELKPE
;
A
#
# COMPACT_ATOMS: atom_id res chain seq x y z
N SER A 1 1.27 17.10 -45.06
CA SER A 1 1.11 17.37 -43.62
C SER A 1 -0.30 17.03 -43.23
N GLU A 2 -0.54 15.82 -42.76
CA GLU A 2 -1.86 15.39 -42.28
C GLU A 2 -1.68 14.76 -40.91
N ALA A 3 -2.40 15.31 -39.93
CA ALA A 3 -2.37 14.92 -38.54
C ALA A 3 -3.33 13.74 -38.34
N ILE A 4 -2.82 12.66 -37.76
CA ILE A 4 -3.60 11.51 -37.32
C ILE A 4 -4.08 11.82 -35.89
N PHE A 5 -5.39 11.97 -35.70
CA PHE A 5 -6.02 11.96 -34.40
C PHE A 5 -5.99 10.52 -33.86
N ALA A 6 -5.22 10.30 -32.79
CA ALA A 6 -5.33 9.10 -31.98
C ALA A 6 -6.30 9.39 -30.84
N GLU A 7 -7.53 8.91 -30.98
CA GLU A 7 -8.41 8.64 -29.85
C GLU A 7 -7.82 7.49 -29.05
N GLY A 8 -7.54 7.72 -27.76
CA GLY A 8 -7.06 6.72 -26.82
C GLY A 8 -7.77 6.92 -25.50
N GLY A 9 -8.70 6.00 -25.21
CA GLY A 9 -9.66 6.04 -24.12
C GLY A 9 -9.04 6.20 -22.74
N LEU A 10 -9.75 6.97 -21.92
CA LEU A 10 -9.46 7.24 -20.51
C LEU A 10 -10.33 6.32 -19.66
N GLU A 11 -10.13 5.00 -19.79
CA GLU A 11 -10.80 4.00 -18.96
C GLU A 11 -9.76 2.97 -18.50
N ASP A 12 -9.89 2.49 -17.26
CA ASP A 12 -9.03 1.50 -16.56
C ASP A 12 -7.76 1.94 -15.81
N MET A 13 -7.89 2.88 -14.86
CA MET A 13 -6.94 2.99 -13.74
C MET A 13 -7.58 2.94 -12.35
N ALA A 14 -8.80 2.40 -12.22
CA ALA A 14 -9.57 2.45 -10.97
C ALA A 14 -9.49 1.21 -10.06
N SER A 15 -8.69 0.17 -10.38
CA SER A 15 -8.75 -1.11 -9.63
C SER A 15 -7.39 -1.73 -9.27
N PHE A 16 -6.35 -0.93 -9.00
CA PHE A 16 -5.02 -1.50 -8.79
C PHE A 16 -4.64 -1.83 -7.33
N VAL A 17 -5.44 -1.41 -6.34
CA VAL A 17 -5.19 -1.74 -4.93
C VAL A 17 -6.37 -2.52 -4.39
N ASP A 18 -6.16 -3.81 -4.18
CA ASP A 18 -7.12 -4.72 -3.56
C ASP A 18 -7.20 -4.37 -2.06
N TYR A 19 -8.03 -3.37 -1.74
CA TYR A 19 -8.35 -3.06 -0.36
C TYR A 19 -9.26 -4.16 0.17
N PRO A 20 -8.92 -4.82 1.29
CA PRO A 20 -9.82 -5.80 1.88
C PRO A 20 -11.14 -5.12 2.20
N GLN A 21 -12.21 -5.56 1.53
CA GLN A 21 -13.57 -5.16 1.84
C GLN A 21 -13.88 -5.69 3.25
N PRO A 22 -14.47 -4.88 4.15
CA PRO A 22 -14.94 -5.39 5.43
C PRO A 22 -16.11 -6.33 5.16
N ASP A 23 -15.84 -7.64 5.17
CA ASP A 23 -16.85 -8.67 4.96
C ASP A 23 -17.97 -8.52 5.98
N LYS A 24 -19.21 -8.55 5.46
CA LYS A 24 -20.43 -8.61 6.25
C LYS A 24 -20.39 -9.87 7.10
N ALA A 25 -20.21 -9.70 8.40
CA ALA A 25 -20.29 -10.77 9.37
C ALA A 25 -21.72 -11.34 9.41
N LEU A 26 -21.88 -12.61 8.99
CA LEU A 26 -22.98 -13.50 9.40
C LEU A 26 -22.68 -14.92 8.90
N ASN A 27 -21.91 -15.68 9.68
CA ASN A 27 -22.37 -16.92 10.32
C ASN A 27 -21.18 -17.62 11.00
N SER A 28 -21.46 -18.09 12.21
CA SER A 28 -20.57 -18.79 13.12
C SER A 28 -20.37 -20.23 12.68
N GLU A 29 -19.20 -20.53 12.12
CA GLU A 29 -18.61 -21.86 12.19
C GLU A 29 -17.16 -21.69 12.65
N GLU A 30 -16.65 -22.69 13.37
CA GLU A 30 -15.39 -22.70 14.10
C GLU A 30 -14.22 -22.22 13.23
N ASN A 31 -13.93 -20.92 13.28
CA ASN A 31 -12.84 -20.32 12.55
C ASN A 31 -11.53 -20.82 13.16
N GLU A 32 -10.85 -21.74 12.47
CA GLU A 32 -9.41 -21.89 12.63
C GLU A 32 -8.80 -20.47 12.61
N PRO A 33 -7.92 -20.12 13.56
CA PRO A 33 -7.34 -18.79 13.59
C PRO A 33 -6.66 -18.56 12.25
N GLU A 34 -7.19 -17.61 11.46
CA GLU A 34 -6.59 -17.21 10.18
C GLU A 34 -5.08 -17.09 10.38
N PRO A 35 -4.26 -17.70 9.51
CA PRO A 35 -2.82 -17.67 9.66
C PRO A 35 -2.37 -16.22 9.78
N ARG A 36 -1.82 -15.87 10.94
CA ARG A 36 -1.34 -14.51 11.21
C ARG A 36 -0.35 -14.14 10.12
N ARG A 37 -0.73 -13.19 9.27
CA ARG A 37 0.15 -12.65 8.23
C ARG A 37 1.37 -12.05 8.93
N ALA A 38 2.54 -12.60 8.65
CA ALA A 38 3.81 -12.07 9.16
C ALA A 38 4.10 -10.75 8.45
N TYR A 39 4.26 -9.67 9.23
CA TYR A 39 4.66 -8.36 8.73
C TYR A 39 6.01 -8.02 9.35
N ASP A 40 6.95 -7.67 8.50
CA ASP A 40 8.32 -7.34 8.88
C ASP A 40 8.49 -5.84 9.15
N LEU A 41 7.69 -5.00 8.48
CA LEU A 41 7.80 -3.54 8.52
C LEU A 41 6.42 -2.88 8.43
N CYS A 42 6.27 -1.71 9.06
CA CYS A 42 5.14 -0.82 8.83
C CYS A 42 5.62 0.55 8.36
N MET A 43 5.09 1.02 7.23
CA MET A 43 5.29 2.38 6.72
C MET A 43 4.05 3.23 6.97
N VAL A 44 4.24 4.51 7.23
CA VAL A 44 3.15 5.47 7.44
C VAL A 44 3.29 6.60 6.44
N PHE A 45 2.25 6.79 5.62
CA PHE A 45 2.16 7.88 4.66
C PHE A 45 1.14 8.87 5.14
N ARG A 46 1.46 10.15 4.98
CA ARG A 46 0.51 11.23 5.17
C ARG A 46 -0.45 11.27 3.97
N ASN A 47 -1.75 11.38 4.24
CA ASN A 47 -2.80 11.37 3.21
C ASN A 47 -3.35 12.77 2.92
N LYS A 48 -3.29 13.68 3.90
CA LYS A 48 -3.77 15.07 3.78
C LYS A 48 -2.60 16.05 3.83
N PRO A 49 -2.58 17.16 3.07
CA PRO A 49 -1.48 18.13 3.09
C PRO A 49 -1.34 18.84 4.45
N GLN A 50 -0.15 19.39 4.74
CA GLN A 50 0.19 20.05 6.02
C GLN A 50 -0.67 21.26 6.35
N ALA A 51 -1.06 22.00 5.31
CA ALA A 51 -1.95 23.16 5.46
C ALA A 51 -3.38 22.79 5.86
N ALA A 52 -3.82 21.54 5.66
CA ALA A 52 -5.18 21.11 5.98
C ALA A 52 -5.46 21.04 7.50
N TRP A 53 -4.41 21.09 8.34
CA TRP A 53 -4.56 21.08 9.81
C TRP A 53 -4.81 22.46 10.40
N SER A 54 -4.41 23.53 9.72
CA SER A 54 -4.36 24.87 10.33
C SER A 54 -5.49 25.81 9.89
N PHE A 55 -6.25 25.49 8.84
CA PHE A 55 -7.31 26.37 8.36
C PHE A 55 -8.61 25.62 8.14
N HIS A 56 -9.60 25.96 8.97
CA HIS A 56 -11.00 25.68 8.68
C HIS A 56 -11.33 26.19 7.27
N LYS A 57 -11.76 25.24 6.43
CA LYS A 57 -12.67 25.41 5.29
C LYS A 57 -12.31 26.54 4.32
N HIS A 58 -11.58 26.20 3.27
CA HIS A 58 -12.06 26.43 1.90
C HIS A 58 -11.40 25.38 0.99
N GLY A 59 -12.20 24.47 0.45
CA GLY A 59 -11.73 23.49 -0.53
C GLY A 59 -11.39 24.22 -1.83
N SER A 60 -10.16 24.72 -1.93
CA SER A 60 -9.61 25.23 -3.18
C SER A 60 -9.19 24.05 -4.05
N ASP A 61 -9.25 24.21 -5.37
CA ASP A 61 -8.83 23.17 -6.31
C ASP A 61 -7.36 22.75 -6.10
N ASN A 62 -6.53 23.66 -5.55
CA ASN A 62 -5.16 23.37 -5.15
C ASN A 62 -5.07 22.24 -4.10
N SER A 63 -6.03 22.15 -3.17
CA SER A 63 -6.02 21.11 -2.13
C SER A 63 -6.26 19.70 -2.71
N LYS A 64 -7.09 19.60 -3.76
CA LYS A 64 -7.34 18.33 -4.46
C LYS A 64 -6.10 17.90 -5.24
N GLN A 65 -5.45 18.85 -5.91
CA GLN A 65 -4.22 18.59 -6.66
C GLN A 65 -3.08 18.11 -5.74
N GLU A 66 -2.90 18.74 -4.58
CA GLU A 66 -1.90 18.31 -3.60
C GLU A 66 -2.18 16.89 -3.07
N MET A 67 -3.45 16.55 -2.80
CA MET A 67 -3.81 15.19 -2.39
C MET A 67 -3.52 14.16 -3.48
N GLU A 68 -3.79 14.49 -4.74
CA GLU A 68 -3.50 13.58 -5.86
C GLU A 68 -1.99 13.36 -6.02
N VAL A 69 -1.17 14.41 -5.87
CA VAL A 69 0.30 14.28 -5.89
C VAL A 69 0.79 13.39 -4.74
N LEU A 70 0.24 13.54 -3.53
CA LEU A 70 0.58 12.68 -2.38
C LEU A 70 0.20 11.22 -2.64
N LYS A 71 -0.98 10.99 -3.23
CA LYS A 71 -1.45 9.66 -3.62
C LYS A 71 -0.54 9.03 -4.65
N GLN A 72 -0.23 9.73 -5.74
CA GLN A 72 0.64 9.24 -6.81
C GLN A 72 2.05 8.90 -6.30
N LYS A 73 2.62 9.77 -5.45
CA LYS A 73 3.92 9.52 -4.83
C LYS A 73 3.90 8.27 -3.97
N ARG A 74 2.85 8.08 -3.16
CA ARG A 74 2.66 6.88 -2.35
C ARG A 74 2.54 5.64 -3.24
N GLU A 75 1.67 5.66 -4.24
CA GLU A 75 1.44 4.52 -5.15
C GLU A 75 2.71 4.12 -5.91
N SER A 76 3.53 5.08 -6.33
CA SER A 76 4.83 4.80 -6.95
C SER A 76 5.78 4.02 -6.03
N ILE A 77 5.83 4.38 -4.75
CA ILE A 77 6.64 3.68 -3.74
C ILE A 77 6.08 2.27 -3.51
N LEU A 78 4.76 2.14 -3.32
CA LEU A 78 4.12 0.85 -3.07
C LEU A 78 4.28 -0.10 -4.25
N LYS A 79 4.14 0.40 -5.48
CA LYS A 79 4.36 -0.37 -6.71
C LYS A 79 5.80 -0.87 -6.82
N SER A 80 6.77 -0.02 -6.48
CA SER A 80 8.18 -0.42 -6.44
C SER A 80 8.42 -1.57 -5.45
N LEU A 81 7.82 -1.49 -4.26
CA LEU A 81 7.92 -2.53 -3.22
C LEU A 81 7.24 -3.85 -3.65
N GLN A 82 6.06 -3.77 -4.27
CA GLN A 82 5.37 -4.94 -4.84
C GLN A 82 6.20 -5.59 -5.96
N ASN A 83 6.80 -4.80 -6.84
CA ASN A 83 7.68 -5.29 -7.91
C ASN A 83 8.93 -6.00 -7.35
N CYS A 84 9.37 -5.67 -6.13
CA CYS A 84 10.41 -6.42 -5.44
C CYS A 84 9.93 -7.77 -4.87
N GLY A 85 8.63 -8.09 -4.96
CA GLY A 85 8.02 -9.32 -4.44
C GLY A 85 7.65 -9.23 -2.97
N LEU A 86 7.40 -8.02 -2.45
CA LEU A 86 6.91 -7.81 -1.08
C LEU A 86 5.38 -7.76 -1.07
N ASN A 87 4.79 -8.32 -0.02
CA ASN A 87 3.37 -8.20 0.27
C ASN A 87 3.10 -6.90 1.00
N ILE A 88 2.08 -6.16 0.57
CA ILE A 88 1.72 -4.87 1.13
C ILE A 88 0.22 -4.86 1.45
N PHE A 89 -0.12 -4.43 2.66
CA PHE A 89 -1.50 -4.23 3.11
C PHE A 89 -1.67 -2.81 3.61
N CYS A 90 -2.54 -2.06 2.94
CA CYS A 90 -2.80 -0.66 3.24
C CYS A 90 -4.10 -0.49 4.02
N PHE A 91 -4.10 0.37 5.03
CA PHE A 91 -5.29 0.76 5.77
C PHE A 91 -5.26 2.24 6.12
N TYR A 92 -6.41 2.88 6.01
CA TYR A 92 -6.57 4.28 6.39
C TYR A 92 -6.73 4.41 7.91
N SER A 93 -6.20 5.50 8.46
CA SER A 93 -6.47 5.89 9.85
C SER A 93 -7.98 6.08 10.05
N ARG A 94 -8.55 5.42 11.06
CA ARG A 94 -9.98 5.59 11.39
C ARG A 94 -10.32 7.01 11.83
N LYS A 95 -9.32 7.74 12.33
CA LYS A 95 -9.49 9.14 12.73
C LYS A 95 -8.99 10.02 11.60
N GLU A 96 -9.95 10.74 11.00
CA GLU A 96 -9.75 11.82 10.05
C GLU A 96 -9.00 11.45 8.75
N ASP A 97 -8.82 10.16 8.42
CA ASP A 97 -8.11 9.68 7.21
C ASP A 97 -6.78 10.40 6.96
N GLU A 98 -6.12 10.83 8.04
CA GLU A 98 -4.94 11.69 7.99
C GLU A 98 -3.70 10.93 7.52
N PHE A 99 -3.65 9.65 7.87
CA PHE A 99 -2.55 8.74 7.58
C PHE A 99 -3.05 7.48 6.87
N VAL A 100 -2.19 6.94 6.01
CA VAL A 100 -2.29 5.61 5.44
C VAL A 100 -1.17 4.78 6.02
N PHE A 101 -1.52 3.68 6.66
CA PHE A 101 -0.58 2.72 7.20
C PHE A 101 -0.42 1.57 6.21
N CYS A 102 0.81 1.17 5.94
CA CYS A 102 1.15 0.09 5.03
C CYS A 102 1.94 -0.95 5.81
N LYS A 103 1.34 -2.11 6.06
CA LYS A 103 2.02 -3.29 6.61
C LYS A 103 2.70 -4.02 5.46
N ILE A 104 3.99 -4.30 5.61
CA ILE A 104 4.84 -4.90 4.58
C ILE A 104 5.39 -6.20 5.13
N GLY A 105 5.29 -7.27 4.34
CA GLY A 105 5.87 -8.56 4.65
C GLY A 105 6.57 -9.17 3.44
N ALA A 106 7.51 -10.07 3.68
CA ALA A 106 8.16 -10.85 2.64
C ALA A 106 7.74 -12.32 2.71
N TYR A 107 7.54 -12.95 1.54
CA TYR A 107 7.34 -14.39 1.51
C TYR A 107 8.59 -15.13 2.01
N PRO A 108 8.45 -16.25 2.74
CA PRO A 108 9.60 -17.03 3.20
C PRO A 108 10.57 -17.42 2.09
N LEU A 109 10.05 -17.76 0.90
CA LEU A 109 10.86 -18.07 -0.27
C LEU A 109 11.69 -16.87 -0.74
N LYS A 110 11.12 -15.66 -0.72
CA LYS A 110 11.82 -14.43 -1.07
C LYS A 110 12.93 -14.13 -0.06
N LEU A 111 12.65 -14.29 1.24
CA LEU A 111 13.63 -14.11 2.31
C LEU A 111 14.79 -15.09 2.16
N LYS A 112 14.50 -16.38 1.94
CA LYS A 112 15.51 -17.42 1.68
C LYS A 112 16.41 -17.06 0.50
N ASN A 113 15.83 -16.78 -0.66
CA ASN A 113 16.59 -16.46 -1.87
C ASN A 113 17.45 -15.18 -1.70
N THR A 114 16.96 -14.22 -0.93
CA THR A 114 17.68 -12.97 -0.64
C THR A 114 18.82 -13.22 0.35
N ALA A 115 18.58 -14.00 1.40
CA ALA A 115 19.60 -14.38 2.37
C ALA A 115 20.75 -15.17 1.72
N GLU A 116 20.43 -16.11 0.83
CA GLU A 116 21.43 -16.86 0.03
C GLU A 116 22.27 -15.91 -0.83
N ARG A 117 21.62 -14.97 -1.54
CA ARG A 117 22.32 -13.98 -2.37
C ARG A 117 23.23 -13.07 -1.56
N MET A 118 22.79 -12.67 -0.36
CA MET A 118 23.54 -11.83 0.56
C MET A 118 24.61 -12.61 1.34
N LYS A 119 24.67 -13.95 1.19
CA LYS A 119 25.50 -14.84 2.00
C LYS A 119 25.30 -14.59 3.50
N TYR A 120 24.04 -14.41 3.90
CA TYR A 120 23.68 -14.15 5.28
C TYR A 120 24.08 -15.33 6.17
N LYS A 121 24.83 -15.06 7.23
CA LYS A 121 25.31 -16.11 8.15
C LYS A 121 24.20 -16.43 9.15
N LEU A 122 23.74 -17.68 9.16
CA LEU A 122 22.85 -18.21 10.18
C LEU A 122 23.67 -18.95 11.24
N GLU A 123 23.41 -18.66 12.51
CA GLU A 123 23.97 -19.43 13.61
C GLU A 123 23.20 -20.74 13.74
N LEU A 124 23.89 -21.86 13.53
CA LEU A 124 23.33 -23.18 13.80
C LEU A 124 23.55 -23.51 15.27
N LYS A 125 22.58 -24.19 15.88
CA LYS A 125 22.77 -24.71 17.24
C LYS A 125 23.94 -25.71 17.23
N PRO A 126 24.82 -25.69 18.25
CA PRO A 126 25.82 -26.74 18.41
C PRO A 126 25.11 -28.09 18.64
N GLU A 127 25.67 -29.16 18.07
CA GLU A 127 25.18 -30.54 18.21
C GLU A 127 25.22 -31.05 19.66
#